data_AF-A0A9N8KG94-F1
#
_entry.id   AF-A0A9N8KG94-F1
#
_cell.length_a   1.000
_cell.length_b   1.000
_cell.length_c   1.000
_cell.angle_alpha   90.00
_cell.angle_beta   90.00
_cell.angle_gamma   90.00
#
_symmetry.space_group_name_H-M   'P 1'
#
loop_
_entity.id
_entity.type
_entity.pdbx_description
1 polymer ?
#
loop_
_entity_poly.entity_id
_entity_poly.type
_entity_poly.pdbx_seq_one_letter_code
_entity_poly.pdbx_strand_id
1 'polypeptide(L)'
;MGKATVILSSAFLAIGGFLFGYDSGIIGGVISFPQFIEYFNNPNSTVTGGIVSTFQGGAVLGTIINMVVADRLGRKKTIAVGSVVSLIGCVLQAAAVNMVMLMIGRYDA
;
A
#
# COMPACT_ATOMS: atom_id res chain seq x y z
N MET A 1 27.62 14.28 -9.62
CA MET A 1 26.17 14.35 -9.32
C MET A 1 25.94 15.58 -8.44
N GLY A 2 25.19 16.58 -8.91
CA GLY A 2 25.01 17.83 -8.17
C GLY A 2 24.28 17.61 -6.85
N LYS A 3 24.73 18.24 -5.76
CA LYS A 3 24.14 18.13 -4.41
C LYS A 3 22.62 18.34 -4.42
N ALA A 4 22.12 19.24 -5.27
CA ALA A 4 20.69 19.50 -5.47
C ALA A 4 19.91 18.27 -5.98
N THR A 5 20.47 17.51 -6.92
CA THR A 5 19.80 16.31 -7.47
C THR A 5 19.68 15.21 -6.42
N VAL A 6 20.68 15.07 -5.55
CA VAL A 6 20.64 14.10 -4.45
C VAL A 6 19.57 14.49 -3.44
N ILE A 7 19.54 15.74 -2.98
CA ILE A 7 18.54 16.25 -2.03
C ILE A 7 17.12 16.08 -2.57
N LEU A 8 16.86 16.47 -3.82
CA LEU A 8 15.55 16.30 -4.46
C LEU A 8 15.15 14.82 -4.58
N SER A 9 16.07 13.94 -4.99
CA SER A 9 15.78 12.52 -5.09
C SER A 9 15.49 11.87 -3.73
N SER A 10 16.21 12.27 -2.69
CA SER A 10 16.00 11.78 -1.32
C SER A 10 14.68 12.28 -0.75
N ALA A 11 14.32 13.55 -0.99
CA ALA A 11 13.02 14.09 -0.59
C ALA A 11 11.86 13.35 -1.27
N PHE A 12 11.99 13.05 -2.57
CA PHE A 12 10.98 12.28 -3.30
C PHE A 12 10.84 10.84 -2.77
N LEU A 13 11.95 10.19 -2.45
CA LEU A 13 11.95 8.85 -1.82
C LEU A 13 11.32 8.88 -0.42
N ALA A 14 11.55 9.93 0.35
CA ALA A 14 10.98 10.10 1.69
C ALA A 14 9.45 10.18 1.67
N ILE A 15 8.87 10.78 0.63
CA ILE A 15 7.41 10.82 0.43
C ILE A 15 6.84 9.40 0.29
N GLY A 16 7.54 8.50 -0.42
CA GLY A 16 7.11 7.10 -0.54
C GLY A 16 7.08 6.38 0.81
N GLY A 17 8.12 6.57 1.64
CA GLY A 17 8.14 6.03 3.01
C GLY A 17 7.06 6.63 3.91
N PHE A 18 6.75 7.92 3.74
CA PHE A 18 5.66 8.58 4.46
C PHE A 18 4.29 8.02 4.05
N LEU A 19 4.03 7.84 2.75
CA LEU A 19 2.78 7.23 2.27
C LEU A 19 2.58 5.81 2.82
N PHE A 20 3.64 5.00 2.86
CA PHE A 20 3.57 3.65 3.43
C PHE A 20 3.19 3.68 4.92
N GLY A 21 3.79 4.59 5.70
CA GLY A 21 3.44 4.78 7.10
C GLY A 21 2.01 5.30 7.29
N TYR A 22 1.55 6.16 6.39
CA TYR A 22 0.17 6.66 6.39
C TYR A 22 -0.85 5.55 6.13
N ASP A 23 -0.62 4.69 5.13
CA ASP A 23 -1.55 3.59 4.81
C ASP A 23 -1.67 2.59 5.96
N SER A 24 -0.54 2.26 6.59
CA SER A 24 -0.51 1.40 7.78
C SER A 24 -1.20 2.05 9.00
N GLY A 25 -1.16 3.38 9.11
CA GLY A 25 -1.72 4.12 10.25
C GLY A 25 -3.22 4.36 10.14
N ILE A 26 -3.73 4.64 8.93
CA ILE A 26 -5.12 5.06 8.74
C ILE A 26 -6.12 3.92 8.94
N ILE A 27 -5.72 2.67 8.68
CA ILE A 27 -6.62 1.50 8.78
C ILE A 27 -7.23 1.36 10.17
N GLY A 28 -6.46 1.63 11.23
CA GLY A 28 -6.94 1.53 12.62
C GLY A 28 -8.06 2.52 12.96
N GLY A 29 -8.02 3.72 12.35
CA GLY A 29 -9.10 4.69 12.46
C GLY A 29 -10.32 4.31 11.61
N VAL A 30 -10.08 3.82 10.39
CA VAL A 30 -11.15 3.52 9.43
C VAL A 30 -12.03 2.35 9.87
N ILE A 31 -11.43 1.29 10.43
CA ILE A 31 -12.17 0.11 10.93
C ILE A 31 -13.10 0.43 12.11
N SER A 32 -12.87 1.56 12.78
CA SER A 32 -13.65 2.00 13.94
C SER A 32 -14.79 2.95 13.55
N PHE A 33 -14.93 3.33 12.27
CA PHE A 33 -16.00 4.20 11.84
C PHE A 33 -17.36 3.47 11.82
N PRO A 34 -18.42 4.10 12.36
CA PRO A 34 -19.75 3.49 12.36
C PRO A 34 -20.28 3.27 10.94
N GLN A 35 -19.97 4.15 9.98
CA GLN A 35 -20.35 3.96 8.57
C GLN A 35 -19.69 2.73 7.94
N PHE A 36 -18.46 2.39 8.35
CA PHE A 36 -17.75 1.22 7.84
C PHE A 36 -18.37 -0.08 8.39
N ILE A 37 -18.72 -0.09 9.68
CA ILE A 37 -19.35 -1.24 10.35
C ILE A 37 -20.75 -1.51 9.78
N GLU A 38 -21.51 -0.45 9.49
CA GLU A 38 -22.84 -0.53 8.90
C GLU A 38 -22.79 -1.00 7.43
N TYR A 39 -21.87 -0.45 6.63
CA TYR A 39 -21.69 -0.83 5.23
C TYR A 39 -21.26 -2.29 5.05
N PHE A 40 -20.43 -2.80 5.98
CA PHE A 40 -19.90 -4.17 5.93
C PHE A 40 -20.63 -5.17 6.84
N ASN A 41 -21.82 -4.84 7.36
CA ASN A 41 -22.66 -5.74 8.16
C ASN A 41 -21.93 -6.39 9.37
N ASN A 42 -21.35 -5.58 10.27
CA ASN A 42 -20.64 -6.06 11.47
C ASN A 42 -19.50 -7.06 11.16
N PRO A 43 -18.37 -6.58 10.62
CA PRO A 43 -17.19 -7.42 10.42
C PRO A 43 -16.74 -8.07 11.73
N ASN A 44 -16.60 -9.39 11.74
CA ASN A 44 -16.00 -10.13 12.85
C ASN A 44 -14.53 -9.67 13.04
N SER A 45 -14.03 -9.67 14.27
CA SER A 45 -12.67 -9.20 14.61
C SER A 45 -11.57 -9.90 13.81
N THR A 46 -11.81 -11.15 13.39
CA THR A 46 -10.94 -11.92 12.49
C THR A 46 -10.80 -11.26 11.11
N VAL A 47 -11.86 -10.70 10.55
CA VAL A 47 -11.84 -10.09 9.21
C VAL A 47 -11.10 -8.75 9.26
N THR A 48 -11.32 -7.96 10.29
CA THR A 48 -10.61 -6.70 10.53
C THR A 48 -9.11 -6.91 10.69
N GLY A 49 -8.69 -7.94 11.44
CA GLY A 49 -7.28 -8.35 11.52
C GLY A 49 -6.73 -8.88 10.18
N GLY A 50 -7.58 -9.52 9.38
CA GLY A 50 -7.27 -9.93 8.01
C GLY A 50 -6.93 -8.75 7.09
N ILE A 51 -7.62 -7.63 7.21
CA ILE A 51 -7.38 -6.43 6.37
C ILE A 51 -6.00 -5.82 6.68
N VAL A 52 -5.61 -5.77 7.96
CA VAL A 52 -4.29 -5.25 8.35
C VAL A 52 -3.17 -6.21 7.93
N SER A 53 -3.37 -7.51 8.14
CA SER A 53 -2.36 -8.53 7.82
C SER A 53 -2.15 -8.73 6.31
N THR A 54 -3.18 -8.55 5.48
CA THR A 54 -3.06 -8.62 4.01
C THR A 54 -2.17 -7.51 3.45
N PHE A 55 -2.23 -6.29 4.00
CA PHE A 55 -1.31 -5.21 3.63
C PHE A 55 0.15 -5.53 4.01
N GLN A 56 0.39 -6.03 5.23
CA GLN A 56 1.73 -6.48 5.63
C GLN A 56 2.23 -7.65 4.77
N GLY A 57 1.35 -8.61 4.44
CA GLY A 57 1.67 -9.75 3.58
C GLY A 57 2.04 -9.32 2.16
N GLY A 58 1.27 -8.40 1.58
CA GLY A 58 1.55 -7.77 0.28
C GLY A 58 2.89 -7.03 0.28
N ALA A 59 3.18 -6.26 1.33
CA ALA A 59 4.46 -5.55 1.47
C ALA A 59 5.67 -6.50 1.54
N VAL A 60 5.56 -7.63 2.25
CA VAL A 60 6.64 -8.64 2.32
C VAL A 60 6.89 -9.25 0.94
N LEU A 61 5.84 -9.67 0.24
CA LEU A 61 6.00 -10.26 -1.10
C LEU A 61 6.48 -9.23 -2.13
N GLY A 62 5.96 -8.00 -2.05
CA GLY A 62 6.40 -6.86 -2.85
C GLY A 62 7.88 -6.56 -2.66
N THR A 63 8.38 -6.54 -1.42
CA THR A 63 9.82 -6.28 -1.17
C THR A 63 10.72 -7.40 -1.69
N ILE A 64 10.30 -8.67 -1.60
CA ILE A 64 11.05 -9.81 -2.17
C ILE A 64 11.14 -9.70 -3.69
N ILE A 65 10.02 -9.44 -4.37
CA ILE A 65 10.00 -9.25 -5.82
C ILE A 65 10.85 -8.04 -6.21
N ASN A 66 10.71 -6.94 -5.46
CA ASN A 66 11.45 -5.71 -5.70
C ASN A 66 12.96 -5.91 -5.54
N MET A 67 13.41 -6.77 -4.62
CA MET A 67 14.82 -7.13 -4.44
C MET A 67 15.44 -7.71 -5.72
N VAL A 68 14.74 -8.64 -6.38
CA VAL A 68 15.22 -9.29 -7.62
C VAL A 68 15.11 -8.36 -8.83
N VAL A 69 14.04 -7.56 -8.87
CA VAL A 69 13.75 -6.62 -9.99
C VAL A 69 14.67 -5.40 -9.94
N ALA A 70 15.05 -4.92 -8.75
CA ALA A 70 15.94 -3.77 -8.56
C ALA A 70 17.31 -4.00 -9.21
N ASP A 71 17.85 -5.22 -9.13
CA ASP A 71 19.16 -5.56 -9.70
C ASP A 71 19.14 -5.64 -11.24
N ARG A 72 17.99 -5.96 -11.84
CA ARG A 72 17.86 -6.10 -13.31
C ARG A 72 17.40 -4.84 -14.04
N LEU A 73 16.49 -4.06 -13.46
CA LEU A 73 15.81 -2.93 -14.15
C LEU A 73 16.35 -1.54 -13.77
N GLY A 74 17.17 -1.45 -12.72
CA GLY A 74 17.76 -0.21 -12.24
C GLY A 74 16.79 0.66 -11.43
N ARG A 75 17.31 1.30 -10.37
CA ARG A 75 16.55 2.03 -9.32
C ARG A 75 15.39 2.90 -9.81
N LYS A 76 15.56 3.70 -10.87
CA LYS A 76 14.50 4.63 -11.34
C LYS A 76 13.30 3.92 -11.96
N LYS A 77 13.54 2.86 -12.76
CA LYS A 77 12.45 2.12 -13.44
C LYS A 77 11.67 1.28 -12.44
N THR A 78 12.37 0.71 -11.47
CA THR A 78 11.77 -0.07 -10.40
C THR A 78 10.77 0.75 -9.57
N ILE A 79 11.13 2.00 -9.21
CA ILE A 79 10.22 2.91 -8.51
C ILE A 79 8.99 3.25 -9.38
N ALA A 80 9.19 3.50 -10.67
CA ALA A 80 8.10 3.80 -11.59
C ALA A 80 7.11 2.63 -11.73
N VAL A 81 7.61 1.40 -11.92
CA VAL A 81 6.77 0.20 -11.99
C VAL A 81 6.03 -0.02 -10.67
N GLY A 82 6.70 0.11 -9.53
CA GLY A 82 6.08 -0.01 -8.21
C GLY A 82 4.96 1.01 -8.00
N SER A 83 5.16 2.26 -8.45
CA SER A 83 4.13 3.29 -8.34
C SER A 83 2.88 3.01 -9.18
N VAL A 84 3.02 2.36 -10.33
CA VAL A 84 1.87 1.96 -11.18
C VAL A 84 1.08 0.82 -10.53
N VAL A 85 1.77 -0.18 -9.97
CA VAL A 85 1.12 -1.29 -9.26
C VAL A 85 0.35 -0.78 -8.05
N SER A 86 0.96 0.07 -7.23
CA SER A 86 0.31 0.68 -6.07
C SER A 86 -0.89 1.56 -6.47
N LEU A 87 -0.80 2.27 -7.60
CA LEU A 87 -1.93 3.02 -8.17
C LEU A 87 -3.13 2.12 -8.49
N ILE A 88 -2.88 0.96 -9.10
CA ILE A 88 -3.93 -0.02 -9.41
C ILE A 88 -4.56 -0.54 -8.12
N GLY A 89 -3.76 -0.89 -7.12
CA GLY A 89 -4.23 -1.32 -5.79
C GLY A 89 -5.12 -0.25 -5.12
N CYS A 90 -4.69 1.01 -5.13
CA CYS A 90 -5.46 2.14 -4.60
C CYS A 90 -6.81 2.34 -5.32
N VAL A 91 -6.84 2.24 -6.65
CA VAL A 91 -8.11 2.34 -7.41
C VAL A 91 -9.05 1.19 -7.06
N LEU A 92 -8.50 -0.01 -6.89
CA LEU A 92 -9.27 -1.21 -6.55
C LEU A 92 -9.84 -1.13 -5.13
N GLN A 93 -9.09 -0.56 -4.19
CA GLN A 93 -9.60 -0.23 -2.84
C GLN A 93 -10.69 0.84 -2.88
N ALA A 94 -10.50 1.92 -3.66
CA ALA A 94 -11.47 3.00 -3.76
C ALA A 94 -12.79 2.57 -4.39
N ALA A 95 -12.76 1.61 -5.32
CA ALA A 95 -13.93 1.03 -5.97
C ALA A 95 -14.49 -0.21 -5.25
N ALA A 96 -13.97 -0.58 -4.07
CA ALA A 96 -14.35 -1.81 -3.40
C ALA A 96 -15.80 -1.76 -2.88
N VAL A 97 -16.64 -2.66 -3.43
CA VAL A 97 -18.04 -2.85 -3.00
C VAL A 97 -18.17 -3.98 -1.98
N ASN A 98 -17.20 -4.90 -1.94
CA ASN A 98 -17.17 -6.06 -1.06
C ASN A 98 -15.89 -6.09 -0.22
N MET A 99 -15.95 -6.65 0.99
CA MET A 99 -14.84 -6.68 1.94
C MET A 99 -13.60 -7.43 1.40
N VAL A 100 -13.84 -8.47 0.61
CA VAL A 100 -12.79 -9.24 -0.08
C VAL A 100 -12.07 -8.40 -1.14
N MET A 101 -12.81 -7.53 -1.84
CA MET A 101 -12.24 -6.64 -2.86
C MET A 101 -11.36 -5.55 -2.22
N LEU A 102 -11.74 -5.09 -1.03
CA LEU A 102 -10.93 -4.18 -0.21
C LEU A 102 -9.64 -4.86 0.26
N MET A 103 -9.71 -6.12 0.71
CA MET A 103 -8.52 -6.90 1.11
C MET A 103 -7.57 -7.15 -0.06
N ILE A 104 -8.09 -7.50 -1.24
CA ILE A 104 -7.27 -7.68 -2.45
C ILE A 104 -6.63 -6.37 -2.88
N GLY A 105 -7.38 -5.27 -2.89
CA GLY A 105 -6.84 -3.95 -3.18
C GLY A 105 -5.75 -3.51 -2.19
N ARG A 106 -5.83 -3.91 -0.91
CA ARG A 106 -4.79 -3.68 0.11
C ARG A 106 -3.57 -4.56 -0.03
N TYR A 107 -3.70 -5.71 -0.66
CA TYR A 107 -2.55 -6.60 -0.90
C TYR A 107 -1.62 -6.06 -2.00
N ASP A 108 -2.18 -5.39 -3.02
CA ASP A 108 -1.41 -4.85 -4.16
C ASP A 108 -0.99 -3.37 -4.00
N ALA A 109 -1.46 -2.67 -2.95
CA ALA A 109 -1.18 -1.25 -2.71
C ALA A 109 0.09 -1.00 -1.89
#